data_AF-A0A4Q0ZZ41-F1
#
_entry.id   AF-A0A4Q0ZZ41-F1
#
_cell.length_a   1.000
_cell.length_b   1.000
_cell.length_c   1.000
_cell.angle_alpha   90.00
_cell.angle_beta   90.00
_cell.angle_gamma   90.00
#
_symmetry.space_group_name_H-M   'P 1'
#
loop_
_entity.id
_entity.type
_entity.pdbx_description
1 polymer ?
#
loop_
_entity_poly.entity_id
_entity_poly.type
_entity_poly.pdbx_seq_one_letter_code
_entity_poly.pdbx_strand_id
1 'polypeptide(L)' 'MTFIPASTQLLQAIKTNNALKVEELILDSDTKRDLILNHINEHGKESLLNLIPRFRSKGLIVSIENIINI' A
#
# COMPACT_ATOMS: atom_id res chain seq x y z
N MET A 1 4.47 21.92 11.34
CA MET A 1 4.24 20.94 10.26
C MET A 1 3.24 19.92 10.77
N THR A 2 2.10 19.75 10.12
CA THR A 2 1.13 18.71 10.49
C THR A 2 1.69 17.37 10.04
N PHE A 3 2.07 16.52 11.00
CA PHE A 3 2.49 15.16 10.70
C PHE A 3 1.26 14.36 10.29
N ILE A 4 1.22 13.87 9.05
CA ILE A 4 0.17 12.97 8.58
C ILE A 4 0.71 11.54 8.69
N PRO A 5 0.05 10.65 9.45
CA PRO A 5 0.47 9.26 9.55
C PRO A 5 0.54 8.58 8.18
N ALA A 6 1.53 7.71 7.98
CA ALA A 6 1.71 6.97 6.74
C ALA A 6 0.47 6.13 6.37
N SER A 7 -0.28 5.62 7.36
CA SER A 7 -1.55 4.91 7.14
C SER A 7 -2.61 5.79 6.51
N THR A 8 -2.73 7.05 6.97
CA THR A 8 -3.65 8.04 6.40
C THR A 8 -3.21 8.45 5.00
N GLN A 9 -1.90 8.62 4.76
CA GLN A 9 -1.36 8.93 3.43
C GLN A 9 -1.61 7.79 2.44
N LEU A 10 -1.40 6.54 2.88
CA LEU A 10 -1.66 5.34 2.10
C LEU A 10 -3.15 5.24 1.74
N LEU A 11 -4.03 5.43 2.71
CA LEU A 11 -5.47 5.42 2.47
C LEU A 11 -5.89 6.47 1.44
N GLN A 12 -5.38 7.71 1.56
CA GLN A 12 -5.68 8.77 0.59
C GLN A 12 -5.16 8.42 -0.81
N ALA A 13 -3.95 7.86 -0.90
CA ALA A 13 -3.36 7.43 -2.17
C ALA A 13 -4.18 6.30 -2.84
N ILE A 14 -4.66 5.34 -2.05
CA ILE A 14 -5.52 4.25 -2.53
C ILE A 14 -6.88 4.79 -2.99
N LYS A 15 -7.52 5.66 -2.19
CA LYS A 15 -8.81 6.30 -2.55
C LYS A 15 -8.73 7.17 -3.80
N THR A 16 -7.58 7.80 -4.04
CA THR A 16 -7.32 8.60 -5.25
C THR A 16 -6.81 7.77 -6.42
N ASN A 17 -6.78 6.43 -6.28
CA ASN A 17 -6.32 5.48 -7.29
C ASN A 17 -4.89 5.80 -7.81
N ASN A 18 -4.06 6.37 -6.94
CA ASN A 18 -2.71 6.84 -7.26
C ASN A 18 -1.68 5.74 -6.95
N ALA A 19 -1.52 4.82 -7.91
CA ALA A 19 -0.64 3.67 -7.77
C ALA A 19 0.84 4.04 -7.49
N LEU A 20 1.35 5.11 -8.09
CA LEU A 20 2.74 5.56 -7.89
C LEU A 20 2.97 6.00 -6.44
N LYS A 21 2.05 6.81 -5.90
CA LYS A 21 2.11 7.27 -4.51
C LYS A 21 2.02 6.11 -3.52
N VAL A 22 1.14 5.13 -3.80
CA VAL A 22 1.01 3.91 -2.98
C VAL A 22 2.31 3.11 -3.03
N GLU A 23 2.87 2.92 -4.21
CA GLU A 23 4.13 2.22 -4.42
C GLU A 23 5.27 2.89 -3.64
N GLU A 24 5.43 4.22 -3.72
CA GLU A 24 6.42 4.98 -2.96
C GLU A 24 6.25 4.81 -1.44
N LEU A 25 5.02 4.94 -0.93
CA LEU A 25 4.74 4.84 0.50
C LEU A 25 5.02 3.44 1.08
N ILE A 26 4.84 2.38 0.28
CA ILE A 26 5.13 1.01 0.69
C ILE A 26 6.63 0.70 0.56
N LEU A 27 7.32 1.30 -0.42
CA LEU A 27 8.77 1.14 -0.63
C LEU A 27 9.61 1.80 0.47
N ASP A 28 9.20 2.99 0.90
CA ASP A 28 9.97 3.82 1.84
C ASP A 28 9.87 3.35 3.30
N SER A 29 8.90 2.50 3.63
CA SER A 29 8.56 2.20 5.02
C SER A 29 9.16 0.88 5.52
N ASP A 30 10.01 0.96 6.55
CA ASP A 30 10.40 -0.21 7.36
C ASP A 30 9.18 -0.95 7.95
N THR A 31 8.05 -0.25 8.11
CA THR A 31 6.77 -0.78 8.60
C THR A 31 5.78 -1.10 7.48
N LYS A 32 6.25 -1.29 6.23
CA LYS A 32 5.38 -1.61 5.08
C LYS A 32 4.40 -2.75 5.34
N ARG A 33 4.83 -3.77 6.11
CA ARG A 33 4.00 -4.92 6.47
C ARG A 33 2.82 -4.49 7.33
N ASP A 34 3.08 -3.75 8.41
CA ASP A 34 2.04 -3.21 9.29
C ASP A 34 1.12 -2.24 8.55
N LEU A 35 1.65 -1.40 7.66
CA LEU A 35 0.85 -0.50 6.84
C LEU A 35 -0.12 -1.24 5.91
N ILE A 36 0.35 -2.27 5.22
CA ILE A 36 -0.47 -3.10 4.34
C ILE A 36 -1.50 -3.88 5.16
N LEU A 37 -1.09 -4.51 6.27
CA LEU A 37 -1.99 -5.28 7.13
C LEU A 37 -3.07 -4.41 7.77
N ASN A 38 -2.71 -3.23 8.27
CA ASN A 38 -3.68 -2.27 8.81
C ASN A 38 -4.68 -1.84 7.73
N HIS A 39 -4.21 -1.52 6.52
CA HIS A 39 -5.11 -1.19 5.42
C HIS A 39 -6.06 -2.34 5.09
N ILE A 40 -5.56 -3.58 5.01
CA ILE A 40 -6.38 -4.76 4.70
C ILE A 40 -7.40 -5.02 5.81
N ASN A 41 -7.01 -4.89 7.08
CA ASN A 41 -7.90 -5.10 8.22
C ASN A 41 -9.00 -4.04 8.28
N GLU A 42 -8.70 -2.78 7.96
CA GLU A 42 -9.66 -1.67 8.07
C GLU A 42 -10.51 -1.44 6.81
N HIS A 43 -9.96 -1.73 5.63
CA HIS A 43 -10.55 -1.35 4.34
C HIS A 43 -10.65 -2.49 3.33
N GLY A 44 -10.15 -3.68 3.68
CA GLY A 44 -10.10 -4.83 2.78
C GLY A 44 -8.94 -4.78 1.79
N LYS A 45 -8.62 -5.95 1.23
CA LYS A 45 -7.50 -6.10 0.28
C LYS A 45 -7.83 -5.66 -1.15
N GLU A 46 -9.11 -5.61 -1.53
CA GLU A 46 -9.54 -5.39 -2.92
C GLU A 46 -9.03 -4.08 -3.51
N SER A 47 -9.08 -3.00 -2.73
CA SER A 47 -8.62 -1.68 -3.19
C SER A 47 -7.11 -1.67 -3.48
N LEU A 48 -6.32 -2.41 -2.69
CA LEU A 48 -4.88 -2.57 -2.91
C LEU A 48 -4.61 -3.52 -4.10
N LEU A 49 -5.34 -4.64 -4.18
CA LEU A 49 -5.22 -5.60 -5.29
C LEU A 49 -5.49 -4.96 -6.65
N ASN A 50 -6.45 -4.04 -6.74
CA ASN A 50 -6.74 -3.30 -7.97
C ASN A 50 -5.58 -2.37 -8.40
N LEU A 51 -4.70 -1.99 -7.47
CA LEU A 51 -3.56 -1.12 -7.70
C LEU A 51 -2.27 -1.89 -8.00
N ILE A 52 -2.13 -3.12 -7.47
CA ILE A 52 -0.93 -3.97 -7.67
C ILE A 52 -0.51 -4.10 -9.14
N PRO A 53 -1.41 -4.39 -10.11
CA PRO A 53 -1.04 -4.49 -11.52
C PRO A 53 -0.44 -3.21 -12.11
N ARG A 54 -0.66 -2.06 -11.45
CA ARG A 54 -0.21 -0.74 -11.89
C ARG A 54 1.13 -0.34 -11.28
N PHE A 55 1.68 -1.13 -10.35
CA PHE A 55 3.00 -0.89 -9.76
C PHE A 55 4.11 -1.20 -10.76
N ARG A 56 5.16 -0.38 -10.73
CA ARG A 56 6.32 -0.54 -11.62
C ARG A 56 7.32 -1.56 -11.06
N SER A 57 7.44 -1.64 -9.74
CA SER A 57 8.36 -2.49 -9.02
C SER A 57 7.81 -3.90 -8.89
N LYS A 58 8.34 -4.81 -9.71
CA LYS A 58 8.02 -6.24 -9.65
C LYS A 58 8.37 -6.87 -8.29
N GLY A 59 9.43 -6.42 -7.64
CA GLY A 59 9.81 -6.89 -6.30
C GLY A 59 8.82 -6.44 -5.22
N LEU A 60 8.21 -5.25 -5.38
CA LEU A 60 7.15 -4.78 -4.49
C LEU A 60 5.88 -5.61 -4.65
N ILE A 61 5.49 -5.90 -5.89
CA ILE A 61 4.32 -6.75 -6.20
C ILE A 61 4.45 -8.10 -5.49
N VAL A 62 5.57 -8.80 -5.68
CA VAL A 62 5.83 -10.09 -5.03
C VAL A 62 5.84 -9.97 -3.50
N SER A 63 6.40 -8.88 -2.97
CA SER A 63 6.40 -8.65 -1.52
C SER A 63 4.98 -8.48 -0.97
N ILE A 64 4.13 -7.75 -1.69
CA ILE A 64 2.75 -7.51 -1.30
C ILE A 64 1.93 -8.79 -1.44
N GLU A 65 2.04 -9.52 -2.54
CA GLU A 65 1.39 -10.82 -2.74
C GLU A 65 1.75 -11.79 -1.61
N ASN A 66 3.04 -11.88 -1.25
CA ASN A 66 3.50 -12.71 -0.14
C ASN A 66 2.97 -12.24 1.24
N ILE A 67 2.77 -10.93 1.45
CA ILE A 67 2.14 -10.40 2.68
C ILE A 67 0.65 -10.72 2.71
N ILE A 68 -0.03 -10.62 1.57
CA ILE A 68 -1.47 -10.91 1.42
C ILE A 68 -1.73 -12.43 1.37
N ASN A 69 -0.66 -13.23 1.26
CA ASN A 69 -0.70 -14.69 1.19
C ASN A 69 -1.53 -15.17 -0.02
N ILE A 70 -1.33 -14.50 -1.16
CA ILE A 70 -1.90 -14.84 -2.48
C ILE A 70 -0.78 -15.37 -3.39
#